data_AF-A0AA35PTE2-F1
#
_entry.id   AF-A0AA35PTE2-F1
#
_cell.length_a   1.000
_cell.length_b   1.000
_cell.length_c   1.000
_cell.angle_alpha   90.00
_cell.angle_beta   90.00
_cell.angle_gamma   90.00
#
_symmetry.space_group_name_H-M   'P 1'
#
loop_
_entity.id
_entity.type
_entity.pdbx_description
1 polymer ?
#
loop_
_entity_poly.entity_id
_entity_poly.type
_entity_poly.pdbx_seq_one_letter_code
_entity_poly.pdbx_strand_id
1 'polypeptide(L)'
;MDKCWKPIRFQKHLPLGKSASNCRGTQVILSLTQGLFSCLGVPCPTCRSSGIMSFPTLFLGKKLLLLLPLLMCFTSRVGGKIFGRCELAHLLKVSGLEGYRGYSLADWVCLAFYESHFDTAIVDHEADGSTSNGIFQINSHLWCEDYKHFQPNFCKMHCSDLLTSDIKDDIVCAMRIAQGPRGLGAWMGWRENCEGLDLSAWLKGCIL
;
A
#
# COMPACT_ATOMS: atom_id res chain seq x y z
N MET A 1 -36.45 16.47 -26.17
CA MET A 1 -35.04 16.48 -25.71
C MET A 1 -34.94 15.62 -24.46
N ASP A 2 -35.18 14.31 -24.50
CA ASP A 2 -34.58 13.25 -25.32
C ASP A 2 -33.15 12.84 -24.87
N LYS A 3 -33.14 11.60 -24.33
CA LYS A 3 -32.14 10.51 -24.41
C LYS A 3 -30.93 10.50 -23.46
N CYS A 4 -30.92 9.49 -22.60
CA CYS A 4 -30.18 8.23 -22.83
C CYS A 4 -30.78 7.14 -21.92
N TRP A 5 -30.96 5.87 -22.27
CA TRP A 5 -31.10 5.10 -23.50
C TRP A 5 -31.77 3.76 -23.08
N LYS A 6 -32.20 2.97 -24.05
CA LYS A 6 -33.27 1.95 -24.01
C LYS A 6 -33.06 0.70 -23.13
N PRO A 7 -34.17 -0.04 -22.84
CA PRO A 7 -34.12 -1.37 -22.23
C PRO A 7 -33.81 -2.47 -23.27
N ILE A 8 -33.05 -3.49 -22.85
CA ILE A 8 -32.94 -4.76 -23.59
C ILE A 8 -33.98 -5.74 -23.01
N ARG A 9 -34.86 -6.19 -23.90
CA ARG A 9 -35.77 -7.32 -23.70
C ARG A 9 -35.05 -8.58 -24.18
N PHE A 10 -34.98 -9.63 -23.35
CA PHE A 10 -34.92 -11.01 -23.84
C PHE A 10 -35.95 -11.84 -23.09
N GLN A 11 -36.97 -12.30 -23.84
CA GLN A 11 -37.83 -13.40 -23.45
C GLN A 11 -37.03 -14.71 -23.45
N LYS A 12 -37.33 -15.62 -22.51
CA LYS A 12 -37.80 -16.98 -22.83
C LYS A 12 -38.30 -17.69 -21.57
N HIS A 13 -39.48 -18.29 -21.72
CA HIS A 13 -40.23 -19.08 -20.76
C HIS A 13 -39.57 -20.44 -20.42
N LEU A 14 -40.06 -21.02 -19.30
CA LEU A 14 -40.21 -22.46 -18.91
C LEU A 14 -39.33 -22.96 -17.72
N PRO A 15 -39.82 -23.93 -16.89
CA PRO A 15 -40.50 -23.60 -15.63
C PRO A 15 -39.97 -24.34 -14.37
N LEU A 16 -40.53 -23.94 -13.22
CA LEU A 16 -40.81 -24.70 -11.99
C LEU A 16 -39.67 -25.47 -11.29
N GLY A 17 -39.25 -24.96 -10.12
CA GLY A 17 -38.40 -25.71 -9.20
C GLY A 17 -37.98 -25.00 -7.90
N LYS A 18 -38.96 -24.72 -7.02
CA LYS A 18 -38.85 -24.56 -5.54
C LYS A 18 -38.15 -23.32 -4.94
N SER A 19 -39.02 -22.45 -4.42
CA SER A 19 -38.99 -21.68 -3.15
C SER A 19 -37.66 -21.43 -2.43
N ALA A 20 -37.27 -20.16 -2.35
CA ALA A 20 -36.63 -19.59 -1.16
C ALA A 20 -37.08 -18.13 -0.99
N SER A 21 -37.50 -17.83 0.22
CA SER A 21 -38.13 -16.62 0.72
C SER A 21 -37.28 -15.36 0.56
N ASN A 22 -37.99 -14.34 0.11
CA ASN A 22 -37.69 -12.92 0.03
C ASN A 22 -37.15 -12.35 1.37
N CYS A 23 -35.84 -12.16 1.50
CA CYS A 23 -35.26 -11.18 2.42
C CYS A 23 -34.67 -10.05 1.60
N ARG A 24 -35.53 -9.09 1.27
CA ARG A 24 -35.17 -7.81 0.66
C ARG A 24 -34.55 -6.93 1.73
N GLY A 25 -33.47 -6.24 1.36
CA GLY A 25 -32.59 -5.54 2.27
C GLY A 25 -33.26 -4.49 3.14
N THR A 26 -32.70 -4.29 4.33
CA THR A 26 -32.87 -3.07 5.10
C THR A 26 -31.57 -2.29 4.97
N GLN A 27 -31.63 -1.16 4.27
CA GLN A 27 -30.59 -0.14 4.31
C GLN A 27 -30.39 0.31 5.75
N VAL A 28 -29.14 0.30 6.21
CA VAL A 28 -28.74 0.94 7.45
C VAL A 28 -28.69 2.45 7.18
N ILE A 29 -29.73 3.18 7.59
CA ILE A 29 -29.66 4.63 7.74
C ILE A 29 -29.26 4.89 9.19
N LEU A 30 -28.02 5.33 9.39
CA LEU A 30 -27.56 5.97 10.63
C LEU A 30 -28.29 7.32 10.76
N SER A 31 -29.35 7.36 11.56
CA SER A 31 -29.90 8.63 12.06
C SER A 31 -29.42 8.83 13.49
N LEU A 32 -28.58 9.85 13.65
CA LEU A 32 -28.10 10.34 14.92
C LEU A 32 -29.22 11.11 15.64
N THR A 33 -29.38 10.79 16.93
CA THR A 33 -29.84 11.67 18.00
C THR A 33 -31.32 12.12 17.97
N GLN A 34 -32.15 11.53 18.85
CA GLN A 34 -32.61 12.15 20.10
C GLN A 34 -33.75 11.32 20.76
N GLY A 35 -33.50 10.92 22.01
CA GLY A 35 -34.44 10.92 23.14
C GLY A 35 -35.82 10.26 23.03
N LEU A 36 -35.95 9.16 23.79
CA LEU A 36 -37.07 8.71 24.64
C LEU A 36 -37.53 7.29 24.35
N PHE A 37 -37.06 6.36 25.19
CA PHE A 37 -37.66 5.04 25.33
C PHE A 37 -38.93 5.15 26.16
N SER A 38 -40.05 4.68 25.60
CA SER A 38 -41.22 4.28 26.36
C SER A 38 -41.74 2.98 25.75
N CYS A 39 -41.31 1.85 26.31
CA CYS A 39 -41.90 0.55 26.01
C CYS A 39 -43.00 0.27 27.03
N LEU A 40 -44.26 0.51 26.66
CA LEU A 40 -45.40 -0.11 27.31
C LEU A 40 -45.46 -1.57 26.85
N GLY A 41 -45.43 -2.52 27.79
CA GLY A 41 -45.58 -3.97 27.55
C GLY A 41 -47.00 -4.31 27.05
N VAL A 42 -47.41 -5.54 26.73
CA VAL A 42 -47.07 -6.97 27.00
C VAL A 42 -47.92 -7.76 25.92
N PRO A 43 -47.97 -9.10 25.72
CA PRO A 43 -47.19 -10.26 26.19
C PRO A 43 -46.53 -11.10 25.08
N CYS A 44 -45.58 -11.91 25.55
CA CYS A 44 -44.97 -13.04 24.88
C CYS A 44 -45.94 -14.26 24.81
N PRO A 45 -45.89 -15.09 23.76
CA PRO A 45 -46.07 -16.52 23.91
C PRO A 45 -44.69 -17.19 23.94
N THR A 46 -44.44 -17.89 25.04
CA THR A 46 -43.31 -18.79 25.24
C THR A 46 -43.25 -19.87 24.16
N CYS A 47 -42.10 -20.02 23.52
CA CYS A 47 -41.70 -21.32 22.97
C CYS A 47 -40.37 -21.73 23.59
N ARG A 48 -40.47 -22.74 24.44
CA ARG A 48 -39.37 -23.42 25.12
C ARG A 48 -38.67 -24.31 24.10
N SER A 49 -37.44 -23.97 23.76
CA SER A 49 -36.47 -24.96 23.29
C SER A 49 -35.32 -25.00 24.27
N SER A 50 -35.29 -26.07 25.08
CA SER A 50 -34.14 -26.43 25.89
C SER A 50 -33.03 -26.91 24.95
N GLY A 51 -32.31 -25.97 24.34
CA GLY A 51 -31.05 -26.21 23.69
C GLY A 51 -29.95 -25.64 24.56
N ILE A 52 -29.35 -26.47 25.41
CA ILE A 52 -28.03 -26.16 25.96
C ILE A 52 -27.11 -26.15 24.74
N MET A 53 -26.75 -24.95 24.27
CA MET A 53 -25.72 -24.82 23.26
C MET A 53 -24.40 -25.13 23.97
N SER A 54 -24.09 -26.42 24.05
CA SER A 54 -22.80 -26.91 24.47
C SER A 54 -21.81 -26.39 23.43
N PHE A 55 -21.22 -25.22 23.70
CA PHE A 55 -19.96 -24.85 23.07
C PHE A 55 -19.02 -26.01 23.37
N PRO A 56 -18.52 -26.75 22.36
CA PRO A 56 -17.41 -27.63 22.63
C PRO A 56 -16.34 -26.71 23.20
N THR A 57 -15.98 -26.97 24.46
CA THR A 57 -14.79 -26.41 25.08
C THR A 57 -13.67 -26.94 24.19
N LEU A 58 -13.37 -26.18 23.14
CA LEU A 58 -12.19 -26.39 22.33
C LEU A 58 -11.07 -26.32 23.34
N PHE A 59 -10.50 -27.48 23.63
CA PHE A 59 -9.28 -27.61 24.39
C PHE A 59 -8.27 -26.71 23.70
N LEU A 60 -8.15 -25.47 24.19
CA LEU A 60 -7.16 -24.49 23.78
C LEU A 60 -5.83 -25.07 24.25
N GLY A 61 -5.31 -26.00 23.45
CA GLY A 61 -4.03 -26.63 23.70
C GLY A 61 -2.98 -25.54 23.78
N LYS A 62 -2.09 -25.63 24.78
CA LYS A 62 -0.94 -24.74 25.05
C LYS A 62 0.00 -24.49 23.84
N LYS A 63 -0.29 -25.06 22.67
CA LYS A 63 0.39 -24.81 21.40
C LYS A 63 -0.05 -23.49 20.73
N LEU A 64 -1.29 -23.03 20.96
CA LEU A 64 -1.77 -21.77 20.37
C LEU A 64 -1.11 -20.54 21.01
N LEU A 65 -0.73 -20.64 22.28
CA LEU A 65 -0.06 -19.57 23.03
C LEU A 65 1.39 -19.30 22.52
N LEU A 66 2.02 -20.30 21.89
CA LEU A 66 3.36 -20.18 21.29
C LEU A 66 3.32 -19.63 19.85
N LEU A 67 2.17 -19.67 19.17
CA LEU A 67 2.00 -19.15 17.81
C LEU A 67 1.68 -17.65 17.76
N LEU A 68 1.10 -17.11 18.84
CA LEU A 68 0.74 -15.70 18.95
C LEU A 68 1.94 -14.73 18.85
N PRO A 69 3.09 -14.96 19.52
CA PRO A 69 4.28 -14.10 19.35
C PRO A 69 4.97 -14.28 17.99
N LEU A 70 4.84 -15.45 17.35
CA LEU A 70 5.36 -15.70 16.00
C LEU A 70 4.58 -14.90 14.94
N LEU A 71 3.27 -14.72 15.17
CA LEU A 71 2.38 -13.93 14.30
C LEU A 71 2.61 -12.42 14.44
N MET A 72 3.03 -11.94 15.62
CA MET A 72 3.35 -10.52 15.87
C MET A 72 4.67 -10.06 15.23
N CYS A 73 5.55 -10.98 14.83
CA CYS A 73 6.85 -10.65 14.23
C CYS A 73 6.73 -10.22 12.74
N PHE A 74 5.56 -10.36 12.12
CA PHE A 74 5.38 -10.13 10.67
C PHE A 74 4.76 -8.78 10.29
N THR A 75 4.46 -7.87 11.23
CA THR A 75 3.60 -6.71 10.95
C THR A 75 4.18 -5.33 11.22
N SER A 76 5.49 -5.15 11.31
CA SER A 76 6.09 -3.81 11.48
C SER A 76 6.68 -3.25 10.19
N ARG A 77 5.84 -3.02 9.16
CA ARG A 77 6.14 -2.08 8.04
C ARG A 77 5.27 -0.82 8.12
N VAL A 78 4.86 -0.45 9.34
CA VAL A 78 3.77 0.50 9.52
C VAL A 78 4.35 1.90 9.66
N GLY A 79 4.55 2.55 8.51
CA GLY A 79 4.83 3.98 8.40
C GLY A 79 6.05 4.31 7.57
N GLY A 80 5.96 5.43 6.85
CA GLY A 80 7.14 6.08 6.27
C GLY A 80 7.99 6.76 7.34
N LYS A 81 9.15 7.22 6.89
CA LYS A 81 10.27 7.76 7.66
C LYS A 81 11.03 8.77 6.81
N ILE A 82 11.46 9.85 7.45
CA ILE A 82 12.46 10.78 6.91
C ILE A 82 13.84 10.35 7.43
N PHE A 83 14.77 10.03 6.52
CA PHE A 83 16.12 9.63 6.90
C PHE A 83 17.04 10.82 7.17
N GLY A 84 17.98 10.65 8.10
CA GLY A 84 19.14 11.54 8.19
C GLY A 84 20.12 11.29 7.02
N ARG A 85 20.82 12.32 6.54
CA ARG A 85 21.78 12.21 5.42
C ARG A 85 22.81 11.08 5.59
N CYS A 86 23.50 11.03 6.74
CA CYS A 86 24.51 10.01 6.99
C CYS A 86 23.90 8.63 7.31
N GLU A 87 22.72 8.61 7.92
CA GLU A 87 21.98 7.39 8.16
C GLU A 87 21.60 6.71 6.84
N LEU A 88 21.06 7.48 5.89
CA LEU A 88 20.76 7.01 4.55
C LEU A 88 22.05 6.59 3.82
N ALA A 89 23.10 7.41 3.85
CA ALA A 89 24.37 7.08 3.21
C ALA A 89 24.93 5.73 3.68
N HIS A 90 24.93 5.48 4.99
CA HIS A 90 25.34 4.19 5.54
C HIS A 90 24.45 3.05 5.03
N LEU A 91 23.12 3.23 5.07
CA LEU A 91 22.16 2.23 4.59
C LEU A 91 22.36 1.89 3.10
N LEU A 92 22.54 2.89 2.25
CA LEU A 92 22.78 2.71 0.82
C LEU A 92 24.14 2.04 0.57
N LYS A 93 25.16 2.38 1.36
CA LYS A 93 26.48 1.74 1.27
C LYS A 93 26.41 0.25 1.59
N VAL A 94 25.82 -0.12 2.73
CA VAL A 94 25.68 -1.54 3.11
C VAL A 94 24.75 -2.32 2.18
N SER A 95 23.86 -1.61 1.46
CA SER A 95 22.99 -2.20 0.43
C SER A 95 23.67 -2.33 -0.93
N GLY A 96 24.95 -1.92 -1.06
CA GLY A 96 25.77 -2.16 -2.25
C GLY A 96 25.63 -1.11 -3.36
N LEU A 97 25.18 0.11 -3.05
CA LEU A 97 25.01 1.17 -4.04
C LEU A 97 26.30 1.95 -4.34
N GLU A 98 27.29 1.88 -3.46
CA GLU A 98 28.60 2.49 -3.70
C GLU A 98 29.29 1.82 -4.90
N GLY A 99 29.47 2.58 -5.99
CA GLY A 99 30.07 2.10 -7.23
C GLY A 99 29.10 1.34 -8.13
N TYR A 100 27.84 1.14 -7.74
CA TYR A 100 26.87 0.44 -8.57
C TYR A 100 26.66 1.18 -9.90
N ARG A 101 26.94 0.49 -11.02
CA ARG A 101 26.91 1.04 -12.38
C ARG A 101 27.82 2.27 -12.59
N GLY A 102 28.86 2.41 -11.76
CA GLY A 102 29.81 3.52 -11.84
C GLY A 102 29.38 4.79 -11.10
N TYR A 103 28.23 4.78 -10.42
CA TYR A 103 27.78 5.90 -9.60
C TYR A 103 28.37 5.83 -8.20
N SER A 104 28.80 6.96 -7.67
CA SER A 104 29.32 7.08 -6.31
C SER A 104 28.18 6.96 -5.29
N LEU A 105 28.51 6.66 -4.03
CA LEU A 105 27.51 6.70 -2.97
C LEU A 105 26.85 8.08 -2.83
N ALA A 106 27.60 9.15 -3.10
CA ALA A 106 27.09 10.52 -3.03
C ALA A 106 26.03 10.82 -4.10
N ASP A 107 26.11 10.18 -5.27
CA ASP A 107 25.10 10.30 -6.32
C ASP A 107 23.73 9.82 -5.84
N TRP A 108 23.69 8.67 -5.16
CA TRP A 108 22.46 8.08 -4.64
C TRP A 108 21.87 8.89 -3.49
N VAL A 109 22.71 9.45 -2.62
CA VAL A 109 22.27 10.35 -1.55
C VAL A 109 21.74 11.66 -2.14
N CYS A 110 22.40 12.23 -3.13
CA CYS A 110 21.93 13.44 -3.82
C CYS A 110 20.58 13.21 -4.52
N LEU A 111 20.45 12.10 -5.25
CA LEU A 111 19.19 11.66 -5.87
C LEU A 111 18.06 11.62 -4.85
N ALA A 112 18.22 10.87 -3.76
CA ALA A 112 17.19 10.74 -2.74
C ALA A 112 16.76 12.08 -2.14
N PHE A 113 17.69 13.03 -1.99
CA PHE A 113 17.37 14.35 -1.46
C PHE A 113 16.54 15.19 -2.42
N TYR A 114 16.92 15.22 -3.71
CA TYR A 114 16.23 16.06 -4.69
C TYR A 114 14.93 15.47 -5.20
N GLU A 115 14.71 14.17 -5.02
CA GLU A 115 13.44 13.52 -5.33
C GLU A 115 12.45 13.59 -4.16
N SER A 116 12.88 13.36 -2.92
CA SER A 116 11.94 13.20 -1.79
C SER A 116 12.34 13.91 -0.50
N HIS A 117 13.45 14.67 -0.49
CA HIS A 117 14.04 15.20 0.74
C HIS A 117 14.25 14.11 1.83
N PHE A 118 14.59 12.89 1.40
CA PHE A 118 14.76 11.69 2.22
C PHE A 118 13.49 11.13 2.88
N ASP A 119 12.31 11.58 2.47
CA ASP A 119 11.03 11.10 2.99
C ASP A 119 10.52 9.89 2.17
N THR A 120 10.38 8.75 2.84
CA THR A 120 9.80 7.53 2.24
C THR A 120 8.29 7.55 2.10
N ALA A 121 7.57 8.46 2.77
CA ALA A 121 6.10 8.52 2.70
C ALA A 121 5.57 9.43 1.58
N ILE A 122 6.44 10.10 0.80
CA ILE A 122 5.99 11.03 -0.23
C ILE A 122 5.39 10.29 -1.42
N VAL A 123 4.24 10.80 -1.85
CA VAL A 123 3.55 10.42 -3.08
C VAL A 123 3.22 11.68 -3.85
N ASP A 124 3.79 11.82 -5.04
CA ASP A 124 3.47 12.91 -5.96
C ASP A 124 2.53 12.40 -7.05
N HIS A 125 1.58 13.27 -7.45
CA HIS A 125 0.58 12.96 -8.47
C HIS A 125 0.92 13.66 -9.78
N GLU A 126 1.11 12.87 -10.83
CA GLU A 126 1.46 13.37 -12.15
C GLU A 126 0.22 13.72 -12.98
N ALA A 127 0.41 14.60 -13.97
CA ALA A 127 -0.67 15.04 -14.86
C ALA A 127 -1.29 13.91 -15.71
N ASP A 128 -0.54 12.84 -15.96
CA ASP A 128 -1.01 11.65 -16.69
C ASP A 128 -1.80 10.67 -15.81
N GLY A 129 -1.96 10.99 -14.51
CA GLY A 129 -2.67 10.18 -13.53
C GLY A 129 -1.80 9.11 -12.84
N SER A 130 -0.52 8.98 -13.22
CA SER A 130 0.45 8.15 -12.50
C SER A 130 0.87 8.80 -11.17
N THR A 131 1.54 8.03 -10.32
CA THR A 131 2.12 8.56 -9.08
C THR A 131 3.60 8.25 -9.00
N SER A 132 4.37 9.17 -8.46
CA SER A 132 5.77 8.99 -8.09
C SER A 132 5.85 8.70 -6.59
N ASN A 133 6.52 7.62 -6.19
CA ASN A 133 6.36 7.03 -4.84
C ASN A 133 7.70 6.83 -4.13
N GLY A 134 7.73 7.14 -2.84
CA GLY A 134 8.81 6.76 -1.94
C GLY A 134 10.08 7.60 -2.07
N ILE A 135 11.17 7.11 -1.48
CA ILE A 135 12.39 7.89 -1.31
C ILE A 135 13.09 8.24 -2.63
N PHE A 136 12.87 7.43 -3.68
CA PHE A 136 13.40 7.64 -5.02
C PHE A 136 12.32 8.07 -6.03
N GLN A 137 11.12 8.45 -5.58
CA GLN A 137 10.02 8.90 -6.44
C GLN A 137 9.79 7.97 -7.66
N ILE A 138 9.69 6.66 -7.40
CA ILE A 138 9.52 5.64 -8.43
C ILE A 138 8.10 5.71 -8.98
N ASN A 139 8.00 5.92 -10.30
CA ASN A 139 6.73 6.22 -10.96
C ASN A 139 5.89 4.97 -11.32
N SER A 140 4.59 5.01 -11.02
CA SER A 140 3.62 3.91 -11.21
C SER A 140 3.27 3.64 -12.68
N HIS A 141 3.65 4.53 -13.60
CA HIS A 141 3.41 4.32 -15.03
C HIS A 141 4.18 3.11 -15.58
N LEU A 142 5.35 2.76 -15.01
CA LEU A 142 6.21 1.68 -15.53
C LEU A 142 6.74 0.72 -14.46
N TRP A 143 6.90 1.16 -13.22
CA TRP A 143 7.79 0.47 -12.28
C TRP A 143 7.06 -0.33 -11.21
N CYS A 144 5.92 0.15 -10.72
CA CYS A 144 5.13 -0.48 -9.66
C CYS A 144 3.62 -0.44 -9.98
N GLU A 145 2.84 -1.32 -9.35
CA GLU A 145 1.39 -1.40 -9.55
C GLU A 145 0.60 -0.60 -8.50
N ASP A 146 -0.34 0.24 -8.95
CA ASP A 146 -1.16 1.14 -8.13
C ASP A 146 -2.67 0.82 -8.13
N TYR A 147 -3.07 -0.31 -8.73
CA TYR A 147 -4.46 -0.77 -8.93
C TYR A 147 -5.38 0.16 -9.74
N LYS A 148 -4.88 1.30 -10.24
CA LYS A 148 -5.70 2.26 -11.01
C LYS A 148 -5.69 1.95 -12.50
N HIS A 149 -4.56 1.48 -13.02
CA HIS A 149 -4.33 1.30 -14.44
C HIS A 149 -3.61 -0.04 -14.72
N PHE A 150 -3.94 -0.70 -15.84
CA PHE A 150 -3.18 -1.85 -16.32
C PHE A 150 -1.86 -1.37 -16.95
N GLN A 151 -0.85 -1.15 -16.11
CA GLN A 151 0.46 -0.64 -16.51
C GLN A 151 1.55 -1.70 -16.40
N PRO A 152 2.68 -1.53 -17.11
CA PRO A 152 3.88 -2.31 -16.86
C PRO A 152 4.28 -2.21 -15.38
N ASN A 153 4.63 -3.34 -14.77
CA ASN A 153 5.14 -3.41 -13.40
C ASN A 153 6.54 -4.06 -13.45
N PHE A 154 7.54 -3.30 -13.91
CA PHE A 154 8.87 -3.84 -14.13
C PHE A 154 9.56 -4.29 -12.83
N CYS A 155 9.28 -3.66 -11.69
CA CYS A 155 9.83 -4.06 -10.41
C CYS A 155 9.01 -5.16 -9.71
N LYS A 156 7.83 -5.53 -10.25
CA LYS A 156 6.95 -6.61 -9.77
C LYS A 156 6.55 -6.43 -8.30
N MET A 157 6.15 -5.22 -7.94
CA MET A 157 5.78 -4.82 -6.58
C MET A 157 4.58 -3.87 -6.60
N HIS A 158 3.94 -3.66 -5.45
CA HIS A 158 2.94 -2.61 -5.31
C HIS A 158 3.61 -1.29 -4.97
N CYS A 159 3.06 -0.18 -5.47
CA CYS A 159 3.62 1.14 -5.15
C CYS A 159 3.54 1.46 -3.64
N SER A 160 2.63 0.82 -2.89
CA SER A 160 2.56 0.92 -1.43
C SER A 160 3.76 0.33 -0.71
N ASP A 161 4.47 -0.62 -1.32
CA ASP A 161 5.65 -1.25 -0.72
C ASP A 161 6.83 -0.27 -0.63
N LEU A 162 6.82 0.76 -1.48
CA LEU A 162 7.79 1.86 -1.53
C LEU A 162 7.52 2.95 -0.48
N LEU A 163 6.41 2.86 0.26
CA LEU A 163 5.97 3.90 1.20
C LEU A 163 6.25 3.54 2.68
N THR A 164 7.21 2.63 2.89
CA THR A 164 7.54 2.10 4.21
C THR A 164 8.90 2.58 4.68
N SER A 165 9.15 2.49 5.99
CA SER A 165 10.46 2.81 6.56
C SER A 165 11.58 1.85 6.13
N ASP A 166 11.27 0.67 5.57
CA ASP A 166 12.25 -0.29 5.05
C ASP A 166 12.41 -0.11 3.54
N ILE A 167 13.47 0.59 3.14
CA ILE A 167 13.68 1.00 1.74
C ILE A 167 14.36 -0.06 0.85
N LYS A 168 14.37 -1.34 1.26
CA LYS A 168 14.99 -2.40 0.46
C LYS A 168 14.32 -2.56 -0.91
N ASP A 169 13.00 -2.50 -0.94
CA ASP A 169 12.24 -2.63 -2.18
C ASP A 169 12.48 -1.42 -3.09
N ASP A 170 12.56 -0.21 -2.52
CA ASP A 170 12.97 1.02 -3.21
C ASP A 170 14.36 0.89 -3.84
N ILE A 171 15.34 0.42 -3.06
CA ILE A 171 16.72 0.23 -3.51
C ILE A 171 16.77 -0.76 -4.68
N VAL A 172 16.12 -1.92 -4.55
CA VAL A 172 16.11 -2.95 -5.59
C VAL A 172 15.49 -2.41 -6.88
N CYS A 173 14.38 -1.67 -6.78
CA CYS A 173 13.74 -1.08 -7.93
C CYS A 173 14.60 0.04 -8.56
N ALA A 174 15.19 0.93 -7.76
CA ALA A 174 16.10 1.98 -8.25
C ALA A 174 17.34 1.39 -8.94
N MET A 175 17.91 0.31 -8.40
CA MET A 175 18.99 -0.43 -9.04
C MET A 175 18.58 -1.00 -10.40
N ARG A 176 17.33 -1.47 -10.54
CA ARG A 176 16.79 -1.94 -11.82
C ARG A 176 16.61 -0.79 -12.82
N ILE A 177 16.11 0.36 -12.39
CA ILE A 177 15.96 1.55 -13.23
C ILE A 177 17.33 2.02 -13.75
N ALA A 178 18.34 2.07 -12.88
CA ALA A 178 19.70 2.48 -13.22
C ALA A 178 20.45 1.50 -14.14
N GLN A 179 19.93 0.30 -14.39
CA GLN A 179 20.46 -0.57 -15.46
C GLN A 179 20.05 -0.10 -16.86
N GLY A 180 18.99 0.72 -16.96
CA GLY A 180 18.53 1.29 -18.20
C GLY A 180 19.56 2.20 -18.88
N PRO A 181 19.35 2.56 -20.15
CA PRO A 181 20.32 3.30 -20.94
C PRO A 181 20.62 4.71 -20.40
N ARG A 182 19.73 5.28 -19.59
CA ARG A 182 19.91 6.59 -18.96
C ARG A 182 20.60 6.53 -17.59
N GLY A 183 20.76 5.34 -16.99
CA GLY A 183 21.28 5.22 -15.62
C GLY A 183 20.49 6.07 -14.62
N LEU A 184 21.19 6.83 -13.76
CA LEU A 184 20.56 7.82 -12.87
C LEU A 184 19.93 9.02 -13.61
N GLY A 185 20.27 9.22 -14.87
CA GLY A 185 19.59 10.19 -15.75
C GLY A 185 18.13 9.83 -16.06
N ALA A 186 17.60 8.72 -15.53
CA ALA A 186 16.17 8.45 -15.54
C ALA A 186 15.38 9.47 -14.69
N TRP A 187 15.99 10.00 -13.64
CA TRP A 187 15.41 10.95 -12.69
C TRP A 187 15.67 12.40 -13.12
N MET A 188 14.65 13.26 -13.00
CA MET A 188 14.79 14.69 -13.31
C MET A 188 15.59 15.39 -12.20
N GLY A 189 15.27 15.13 -10.93
CA GLY A 189 15.92 15.78 -9.79
C GLY A 189 17.42 15.54 -9.75
N TRP A 190 17.86 14.32 -10.06
CA TRP A 190 19.30 14.01 -10.17
C TRP A 190 19.99 14.70 -11.35
N ARG A 191 19.38 14.75 -12.54
CA ARG A 191 19.97 15.43 -13.71
C ARG A 191 20.18 16.92 -13.47
N GLU A 192 19.22 17.57 -12.86
CA GLU A 192 19.24 19.02 -12.68
C GLU A 192 20.16 19.46 -11.52
N ASN A 193 20.36 18.59 -10.53
CA ASN A 193 20.98 18.99 -9.27
C ASN A 193 22.18 18.16 -8.82
N CYS A 194 22.50 17.05 -9.51
CA CYS A 194 23.55 16.13 -9.10
C CYS A 194 24.52 15.79 -10.25
N GLU A 195 24.01 15.64 -11.48
CA GLU A 195 24.81 15.19 -12.62
C GLU A 195 26.00 16.10 -12.91
N GLY A 196 27.20 15.53 -12.94
CA GLY A 196 28.43 16.24 -13.28
C GLY A 196 28.95 17.21 -12.21
N LEU A 197 28.38 17.21 -11.00
CA LEU A 197 28.81 18.07 -9.90
C LEU A 197 29.76 17.35 -8.93
N ASP A 198 30.51 18.11 -8.13
CA ASP A 198 31.23 17.57 -6.98
C ASP A 198 30.25 17.32 -5.83
N LEU A 199 29.94 16.05 -5.60
CA LEU A 199 28.99 15.59 -4.59
C LEU A 199 29.65 15.24 -3.25
N SER A 200 30.94 15.52 -3.05
CA SER A 200 31.68 15.20 -1.82
C SER A 200 31.02 15.74 -0.54
N ALA A 201 30.33 16.88 -0.63
CA ALA A 201 29.57 17.48 0.47
C ALA A 201 28.48 16.54 1.03
N TRP A 202 27.88 15.67 0.20
CA TRP A 202 26.83 14.75 0.62
C TRP A 202 27.29 13.68 1.60
N LEU A 203 28.59 13.38 1.63
CA LEU A 203 29.18 12.41 2.56
C LEU A 203 30.05 13.06 3.64
N LYS A 204 30.18 14.40 3.61
CA LYS A 204 31.00 15.14 4.58
C LYS A 204 30.50 14.89 6.02
N GLY A 205 31.41 14.43 6.86
CA GLY A 205 31.16 14.14 8.28
C GLY A 205 30.41 12.83 8.56
N CYS A 206 30.11 12.02 7.54
CA CYS A 206 29.53 10.70 7.75
C CYS A 206 30.61 9.68 8.11
N ILE A 207 30.28 8.78 9.04
CA ILE A 207 31.10 7.62 9.37
C ILE A 207 30.50 6.44 8.60
N LEU A 208 31.22 5.94 7.60
CA LEU A 208 30.74 5.01 6.57
C LEU A 208 31.54 3.72 6.53
#